data_AF-A0A1V0GVC2-F1
#
_entry.id   AF-A0A1V0GVC2-F1
#
_cell.length_a   1.000
_cell.length_b   1.000
_cell.length_c   1.000
_cell.angle_alpha   90.00
_cell.angle_beta   90.00
_cell.angle_gamma   90.00
#
_symmetry.space_group_name_H-M   'P 1'
#
loop_
_entity.id
_entity.type
_entity.pdbx_description
1 polymer ?
#
loop_
_entity_poly.entity_id
_entity_poly.type
_entity_poly.pdbx_seq_one_letter_code
_entity_poly.pdbx_strand_id
1 'polypeptide(L)'
;MDFVSNSSSTSFVYIARDMLSRDEFFSAAGVGPDSPVAPLFDAMFAELKTQIDRGTVLTRVEDVDTTENRQHFTPAVLDRMKQGIVNGDKVTIGRFSSENNLAEMTLCTEIFEIESERFFINAYDNYW
;
A
#
# COMPACT_ATOMS: atom_id res chain seq x y z
N MET A 1 33.82 6.14 -10.23
CA MET A 1 33.46 4.71 -10.14
C MET A 1 32.04 4.74 -9.62
N ASP A 2 31.09 4.83 -10.55
CA ASP A 2 29.70 5.10 -10.20
C ASP A 2 29.04 3.75 -9.97
N PHE A 3 28.77 3.44 -8.70
CA PHE A 3 27.86 2.36 -8.37
C PHE A 3 26.48 2.78 -8.87
N VAL A 4 25.94 2.04 -9.82
CA VAL A 4 24.52 2.12 -10.17
C VAL A 4 23.77 1.51 -8.99
N SER A 5 23.24 2.36 -8.11
CA SER A 5 22.23 1.94 -7.12
C SER A 5 20.92 1.78 -7.89
N ASN A 6 20.43 0.54 -8.02
CA ASN A 6 19.06 0.32 -8.44
C ASN A 6 18.16 0.64 -7.23
N SER A 7 17.77 1.91 -7.11
CA SER A 7 16.69 2.32 -6.22
C SER A 7 15.38 1.81 -6.83
N SER A 8 14.73 0.88 -6.13
CA SER A 8 13.41 0.34 -6.50
C SER A 8 12.33 1.07 -5.72
N SER A 9 11.14 1.10 -6.28
CA SER A 9 9.97 1.62 -5.60
C SER A 9 8.73 0.84 -6.02
N THR A 10 7.83 0.64 -5.07
CA THR A 10 6.56 -0.04 -5.30
C THR A 10 5.41 0.90 -4.97
N SER A 11 4.55 1.14 -5.97
CA SER A 11 3.31 1.87 -5.76
C SER A 11 2.26 0.92 -5.20
N PHE A 12 1.48 1.41 -4.24
CA PHE A 12 0.35 0.66 -3.70
C PHE A 12 -0.90 1.53 -3.65
N VAL A 13 -2.06 0.87 -3.63
CA VAL A 13 -3.33 1.53 -3.38
C VAL A 13 -3.92 1.05 -2.06
N TYR A 14 -4.49 1.99 -1.30
CA TYR A 14 -5.27 1.76 -0.10
C TYR A 14 -6.68 2.29 -0.30
N ILE A 15 -7.68 1.45 -0.03
CA ILE A 15 -9.11 1.79 -0.14
C ILE A 15 -9.77 1.47 1.19
N ALA A 16 -10.26 2.49 1.89
CA ALA A 16 -11.00 2.33 3.15
C ALA A 16 -11.77 3.61 3.50
N ARG A 17 -12.73 3.50 4.42
CA ARG A 17 -13.41 4.68 5.00
C ARG A 17 -12.56 5.40 6.02
N ASP A 18 -11.88 4.62 6.86
CA ASP A 18 -11.06 5.08 7.96
C ASP A 18 -9.68 4.42 7.87
N MET A 19 -8.67 5.06 8.48
CA MET A 19 -7.32 4.49 8.58
C MET A 19 -7.37 3.17 9.35
N LEU A 20 -6.70 2.14 8.80
CA LEU A 20 -6.58 0.85 9.47
C LEU A 20 -5.81 0.98 10.79
N SER A 21 -6.26 0.25 11.79
CA SER A 21 -5.55 0.10 13.06
C SER A 21 -4.48 -0.97 12.97
N ARG A 22 -3.57 -0.95 13.93
CA ARG A 22 -2.53 -1.97 14.11
C ARG A 22 -3.13 -3.37 14.20
N ASP A 23 -4.16 -3.55 15.02
CA ASP A 23 -4.73 -4.88 15.27
C ASP A 23 -5.42 -5.44 14.02
N GLU A 24 -6.02 -4.58 13.21
CA GLU A 24 -6.58 -4.97 11.91
C GLU A 24 -5.50 -5.39 10.93
N PHE A 25 -4.39 -4.65 10.86
CA PHE A 25 -3.25 -5.03 10.03
C PHE A 25 -2.66 -6.38 10.47
N PHE A 26 -2.44 -6.56 11.77
CA PHE A 26 -1.91 -7.81 12.33
C PHE A 26 -2.85 -8.99 12.07
N SER A 27 -4.15 -8.81 12.30
CA SER A 27 -5.16 -9.83 12.04
C SER A 27 -5.20 -10.20 10.55
N ALA A 28 -5.13 -9.22 9.65
CA ALA A 28 -5.17 -9.45 8.21
C ALA A 28 -3.88 -10.10 7.70
N ALA A 29 -2.74 -9.81 8.32
CA ALA A 29 -1.45 -10.44 8.05
C ALA A 29 -1.28 -11.83 8.70
N GLY A 30 -2.21 -12.24 9.58
CA GLY A 30 -2.11 -13.51 10.31
C GLY A 30 -1.00 -13.51 11.38
N VAL A 31 -0.63 -12.35 11.91
CA VAL A 31 0.46 -12.19 12.88
C VAL A 31 -0.10 -12.04 14.29
N GLY A 32 0.28 -12.96 15.19
CA GLY A 32 -0.01 -12.83 16.60
C GLY A 32 0.82 -11.71 17.26
N PRO A 33 0.26 -10.95 18.22
CA PRO A 33 0.96 -9.83 18.86
C PRO A 33 2.21 -10.25 19.65
N ASP A 34 2.24 -11.49 20.16
CA ASP A 34 3.38 -12.05 20.90
C ASP A 34 4.33 -12.87 20.01
N SER A 35 4.13 -12.84 18.68
CA SER A 35 4.96 -13.55 17.73
C SER A 35 6.39 -12.98 17.68
N PRO A 36 7.43 -13.80 17.48
CA PRO A 36 8.80 -13.30 17.28
C PRO A 36 8.94 -12.29 16.13
N VAL A 37 8.04 -12.30 15.15
CA VAL A 37 8.02 -11.35 14.02
C VAL A 37 7.19 -10.11 14.28
N ALA A 38 6.46 -10.02 15.40
CA ALA A 38 5.60 -8.87 15.71
C ALA A 38 6.34 -7.52 15.62
N PRO A 39 7.59 -7.35 16.10
CA PRO A 39 8.31 -6.08 15.96
C PRO A 39 8.53 -5.64 14.51
N LEU A 40 8.72 -6.58 13.57
CA LEU A 40 8.86 -6.26 12.15
C LEU A 40 7.53 -5.78 11.57
N PHE A 41 6.42 -6.47 11.89
CA PHE A 41 5.09 -6.08 11.44
C PHE A 41 4.62 -4.75 12.06
N ASP A 42 5.07 -4.43 13.27
CA ASP A 42 4.88 -3.11 13.86
C ASP A 42 5.54 -2.01 13.04
N ALA A 43 6.80 -2.22 12.65
CA ALA A 43 7.51 -1.30 11.77
C ALA A 43 6.84 -1.21 10.39
N MET A 44 6.42 -2.33 9.80
CA MET A 44 5.70 -2.35 8.52
C MET A 44 4.38 -1.58 8.59
N PHE A 45 3.61 -1.74 9.67
CA PHE A 45 2.39 -0.98 9.90
C PHE A 45 2.66 0.52 10.01
N ALA A 46 3.69 0.92 10.74
CA ALA A 46 4.08 2.32 10.88
C ALA A 46 4.47 2.95 9.52
N GLU A 47 5.23 2.22 8.69
CA GLU A 47 5.61 2.68 7.35
C GLU A 47 4.41 2.74 6.40
N LEU A 48 3.59 1.68 6.35
CA LEU A 48 2.36 1.67 5.58
C LEU A 48 1.47 2.86 5.93
N LYS A 49 1.22 3.10 7.22
CA LYS A 49 0.42 4.23 7.68
C LYS A 49 1.04 5.57 7.25
N THR A 50 2.35 5.72 7.41
CA THR A 50 3.07 6.94 7.00
C THR A 50 2.93 7.20 5.50
N GLN A 51 3.03 6.16 4.68
CA GLN A 51 2.89 6.29 3.22
C GLN A 51 1.44 6.49 2.78
N ILE A 52 0.45 5.97 3.52
CA ILE A 52 -0.96 6.32 3.31
C ILE A 52 -1.20 7.79 3.67
N ASP A 53 -0.71 8.27 4.81
CA ASP A 53 -0.91 9.66 5.25
C ASP A 53 -0.27 10.68 4.30
N ARG A 54 0.86 10.32 3.68
CA ARG A 54 1.56 11.14 2.67
C ARG A 54 1.08 10.91 1.24
N GLY A 55 0.26 9.88 1.02
CA GLY A 55 -0.15 9.43 -0.30
C GLY A 55 -1.10 10.40 -1.01
N THR A 56 -1.24 10.20 -2.31
CA THR A 56 -2.16 10.97 -3.15
C THR A 56 -3.58 10.42 -2.98
N VAL A 57 -4.48 11.25 -2.45
CA VAL A 57 -5.90 10.89 -2.30
C VAL A 57 -6.65 11.19 -3.59
N LEU A 58 -7.34 10.19 -4.12
CA LEU A 58 -8.24 10.32 -5.26
C LEU A 58 -9.66 10.52 -4.74
N THR A 59 -10.36 11.52 -5.28
CA THR A 59 -11.71 11.90 -4.80
C THR A 59 -12.78 11.73 -5.87
N ARG A 60 -12.38 11.59 -7.13
CA ARG A 60 -13.28 11.44 -8.27
C ARG A 60 -12.86 10.25 -9.11
N VAL A 61 -13.84 9.60 -9.73
CA VAL A 61 -13.60 8.46 -10.64
C VAL A 61 -12.66 8.85 -11.78
N GLU A 62 -12.80 10.07 -12.29
CA GLU A 62 -11.93 10.62 -13.33
C GLU A 62 -10.45 10.67 -12.91
N ASP A 63 -10.15 10.89 -11.63
CA ASP A 63 -8.79 10.97 -11.11
C ASP A 63 -8.05 9.62 -11.26
N VAL A 64 -8.79 8.50 -11.23
CA VAL A 64 -8.25 7.14 -11.42
C VAL A 64 -7.80 6.91 -12.87
N ASP A 65 -8.46 7.56 -13.82
CA ASP A 65 -8.11 7.43 -15.24
C ASP A 65 -6.93 8.32 -15.65
N THR A 66 -6.73 9.44 -14.93
CA THR A 66 -5.65 10.40 -15.21
C THR A 66 -4.44 10.28 -14.30
N THR A 67 -4.45 9.38 -13.31
CA THR A 67 -3.32 9.21 -12.38
C THR A 67 -2.07 8.71 -13.12
N GLU A 68 -0.92 9.32 -12.83
CA GLU A 68 0.38 8.91 -13.40
C GLU A 68 0.75 7.47 -13.02
N ASN A 69 0.19 6.97 -11.91
CA ASN A 69 0.43 5.60 -11.43
C ASN A 69 -0.46 4.55 -12.11
N ARG A 70 -1.31 4.93 -13.07
CA ARG A 70 -2.29 4.02 -13.68
C ARG A 70 -1.66 2.74 -14.24
N GLN A 71 -0.48 2.86 -14.84
CA GLN A 71 0.26 1.74 -15.41
C GLN A 71 0.70 0.69 -14.38
N HIS A 72 0.74 1.07 -13.10
CA HIS A 72 1.14 0.21 -11.98
C HIS A 72 -0.01 -0.60 -11.39
N PHE A 73 -1.21 -0.51 -11.96
CA PHE A 73 -2.39 -1.20 -11.45
C PHE A 73 -3.06 -2.02 -12.55
N THR A 74 -3.51 -3.22 -12.17
CA THR A 74 -4.31 -4.06 -13.08
C THR A 74 -5.68 -3.42 -13.33
N PRO A 75 -6.34 -3.74 -14.46
CA PRO A 75 -7.70 -3.25 -14.72
C PRO A 75 -8.68 -3.53 -13.57
N ALA A 76 -8.59 -4.70 -12.93
CA ALA A 76 -9.45 -5.05 -11.80
C ALA A 76 -9.21 -4.16 -10.57
N VAL A 77 -7.96 -3.82 -10.27
CA VAL A 77 -7.62 -2.89 -9.18
C VAL A 77 -8.14 -1.48 -9.51
N LEU A 78 -7.99 -1.03 -10.75
CA LEU A 78 -8.50 0.26 -11.21
C LEU A 78 -10.03 0.34 -11.11
N ASP A 79 -10.75 -0.72 -11.48
CA ASP A 79 -12.20 -0.79 -11.32
C ASP A 79 -12.60 -0.75 -9.83
N ARG A 80 -11.85 -1.44 -8.98
CA ARG A 80 -12.06 -1.42 -7.53
C ARG A 80 -11.83 -0.03 -6.93
N MET A 81 -10.82 0.70 -7.39
CA MET A 81 -10.58 2.10 -7.01
C MET A 81 -11.79 2.98 -7.36
N LYS A 82 -12.29 2.88 -8.59
CA LYS A 82 -13.46 3.63 -9.03
C LYS A 82 -14.70 3.30 -8.19
N GLN A 83 -14.91 2.02 -7.91
CA GLN A 83 -16.03 1.57 -7.07
C GLN A 83 -15.91 2.09 -5.63
N GLY A 84 -14.70 2.10 -5.05
CA GLY A 84 -14.44 2.67 -3.73
C GLY A 84 -14.86 4.14 -3.65
N ILE A 85 -14.48 4.94 -4.64
CA ILE A 85 -14.88 6.36 -4.72
C ILE A 85 -16.40 6.49 -4.79
N VAL A 86 -17.07 5.70 -5.62
CA VAL A 86 -18.55 5.71 -5.72
C VAL A 86 -19.22 5.32 -4.41
N ASN A 87 -18.62 4.42 -3.64
CA ASN A 87 -19.12 3.95 -2.34
C ASN A 87 -18.82 4.91 -1.18
N GLY A 88 -18.10 6.01 -1.43
CA GLY A 88 -17.69 6.98 -0.43
C GLY A 88 -16.44 6.58 0.37
N ASP A 89 -15.69 5.60 -0.09
CA ASP A 89 -14.41 5.22 0.51
C ASP A 89 -13.30 6.17 0.06
N LYS A 90 -12.29 6.35 0.91
CA LYS A 90 -11.08 7.09 0.58
C LYS A 90 -10.14 6.18 -0.20
N VAL A 91 -9.80 6.58 -1.43
CA VAL A 91 -8.79 5.90 -2.25
C VAL A 91 -7.50 6.69 -2.17
N THR A 92 -6.43 6.04 -1.73
CA THR A 92 -5.11 6.66 -1.56
C THR A 92 -4.05 5.84 -2.28
N ILE A 93 -3.22 6.49 -3.10
CA ILE A 93 -2.05 5.88 -3.71
C ILE A 93 -0.82 6.28 -2.90
N GLY A 94 -0.13 5.29 -2.34
CA GLY A 94 1.15 5.47 -1.65
C GLY A 94 2.29 4.82 -2.42
N ARG A 95 3.51 4.99 -1.92
CA ARG A 95 4.73 4.43 -2.51
C ARG A 95 5.70 4.00 -1.42
N PHE A 96 6.35 2.87 -1.62
CA PHE A 96 7.47 2.41 -0.81
C PHE A 96 8.79 2.59 -1.57
N SER A 97 9.88 2.78 -0.83
CA SER A 97 11.24 2.86 -1.36
C SER A 97 12.16 1.81 -0.75
N SER A 98 13.05 1.24 -1.57
CA SER A 98 14.06 0.28 -1.13
C SER A 98 15.27 0.95 -0.44
N GLU A 99 15.29 2.28 -0.31
CA GLU A 99 16.40 3.04 0.30
C GLU A 99 16.15 3.44 1.76
N ASN A 100 15.04 2.97 2.34
CA ASN A 100 14.64 3.29 3.70
C ASN A 100 14.94 2.14 4.68
N ASN A 101 14.20 2.04 5.77
CA ASN A 101 14.42 1.01 6.79
C ASN A 101 13.97 -0.38 6.31
N LEU A 102 14.38 -1.42 7.03
CA LEU A 102 14.08 -2.82 6.69
C LEU A 102 12.60 -3.06 6.41
N ALA A 103 11.70 -2.47 7.19
CA ALA A 103 10.27 -2.70 7.02
C ALA A 103 9.74 -2.12 5.71
N GLU A 104 10.12 -0.89 5.38
CA GLU A 104 9.77 -0.28 4.10
C GLU A 104 10.44 -0.99 2.93
N MET A 105 11.70 -1.40 3.09
CA MET A 105 12.40 -2.21 2.08
C MET A 105 11.66 -3.52 1.81
N THR A 106 11.23 -4.24 2.85
CA THR A 106 10.44 -5.47 2.69
C THR A 106 9.14 -5.19 1.95
N LEU A 107 8.38 -4.16 2.34
CA LEU A 107 7.15 -3.78 1.63
C LEU A 107 7.43 -3.35 0.18
N CYS A 108 8.59 -2.74 -0.07
CA CYS A 108 9.01 -2.29 -1.38
C CYS A 108 9.42 -3.43 -2.31
N THR A 109 9.93 -4.56 -1.79
CA THR A 109 10.42 -5.70 -2.61
C THR A 109 9.44 -6.87 -2.67
N GLU A 110 8.35 -6.81 -1.92
CA GLU A 110 7.30 -7.84 -1.94
C GLU A 110 6.11 -7.43 -2.81
N ILE A 111 5.43 -8.44 -3.35
CA ILE A 111 4.12 -8.30 -3.96
C ILE A 111 3.08 -8.76 -2.94
N PHE A 112 2.15 -7.88 -2.57
CA PHE A 112 1.13 -8.24 -1.58
C PHE A 112 -0.23 -7.60 -1.86
N GLU A 113 -1.26 -8.30 -1.41
CA GLU A 113 -2.64 -7.84 -1.36
C GLU A 113 -3.22 -8.22 0.00
N ILE A 114 -3.95 -7.28 0.59
CA ILE A 114 -4.68 -7.52 1.83
C ILE A 114 -6.12 -7.11 1.57
N GLU A 115 -7.00 -8.11 1.53
CA GLU A 115 -8.43 -7.91 1.43
C GLU A 115 -9.09 -8.22 2.78
N SER A 116 -9.84 -7.24 3.28
CA SER A 116 -10.69 -7.39 4.46
C SER A 116 -12.04 -6.75 4.21
N GLU A 117 -12.99 -6.95 5.13
CA GLU A 117 -14.29 -6.27 5.06
C GLU A 117 -14.18 -4.74 5.24
N ARG A 118 -13.09 -4.24 5.83
CA ARG A 118 -12.94 -2.83 6.22
C ARG A 118 -12.01 -2.03 5.34
N PHE A 119 -11.02 -2.69 4.74
CA PHE A 119 -10.03 -2.05 3.89
C PHE A 119 -9.48 -3.02 2.84
N PHE A 120 -8.92 -2.44 1.79
CA PHE A 120 -8.20 -3.13 0.75
C PHE A 120 -6.84 -2.46 0.53
N ILE A 121 -5.78 -3.27 0.42
CA ILE A 121 -4.45 -2.83 0.01
C ILE A 121 -4.00 -3.70 -1.16
N ASN A 122 -3.44 -3.08 -2.20
CA ASN A 122 -2.80 -3.81 -3.29
C ASN A 122 -1.48 -3.14 -3.70
N ALA A 123 -0.42 -3.93 -3.75
CA ALA A 123 0.94 -3.55 -4.15
C ALA A 123 1.49 -4.60 -5.14
N TYR A 124 0.83 -4.76 -6.29
CA TYR A 124 1.19 -5.79 -7.28
C TYR A 124 2.35 -5.41 -8.19
N ASP A 125 2.49 -4.13 -8.51
CA ASP A 125 3.54 -3.71 -9.43
C ASP A 125 4.82 -3.36 -8.68
N ASN A 126 5.64 -4.40 -8.52
CA ASN A 126 6.95 -4.37 -7.92
C ASN A 126 8.01 -4.55 -9.01
N TYR A 127 8.80 -3.52 -9.27
CA TYR A 127 9.93 -3.58 -10.21
C TYR A 127 11.25 -3.51 -9.43
N TRP A 128 11.99 -4.62 -9.41
CA TRP A 128 13.37 -4.71 -8.89
C TRP A 128 14.45 -4.28 -9.89
#